data_AF-A0A0A1IU13-F1
#
_entry.id   AF-A0A0A1IU13-F1
#
_cell.length_a   1.000
_cell.length_b   1.000
_cell.length_c   1.000
_cell.angle_alpha   90.00
_cell.angle_beta   90.00
_cell.angle_gamma   90.00
#
_symmetry.space_group_name_H-M   'P 1'
#
loop_
_entity.id
_entity.type
_entity.pdbx_description
1 polymer ?
#
loop_
_entity_poly.entity_id
_entity_poly.type
_entity_poly.pdbx_seq_one_letter_code
_entity_poly.pdbx_strand_id
1 'polypeptide(L)'
;TKQGCQPMRMAVVCDSAKIIEYTLSNGWDDTVHMQLGCDTGDPRNFKTYEEFFDAWKKQMKYMMPVLARTANVGRTLDKELFSRPVLSVMYERAVETGTD
;
A
#
# COMPACT_ATOMS: atom_id res chain seq x y z
N THR A 1 -10.40 -0.12 -22.71
CA THR A 1 -10.20 0.23 -24.14
C THR A 1 -10.37 -1.03 -24.97
N LYS A 2 -10.40 -0.97 -26.31
CA LYS A 2 -10.45 -2.19 -27.17
C LYS A 2 -9.35 -3.21 -26.82
N GLN A 3 -8.19 -2.73 -26.35
CA GLN A 3 -7.03 -3.55 -25.98
C GLN A 3 -6.97 -4.00 -24.51
N GLY A 4 -8.03 -3.80 -23.72
CA GLY A 4 -8.13 -4.38 -22.38
C GLY A 4 -8.69 -3.48 -21.29
N CYS A 5 -8.93 -4.12 -20.13
CA CYS A 5 -9.19 -3.46 -18.86
C CYS A 5 -7.93 -2.78 -18.35
N GLN A 6 -8.10 -1.70 -17.59
CA GLN A 6 -7.03 -1.21 -16.73
C GLN A 6 -6.72 -2.35 -15.73
N PRO A 7 -5.50 -2.94 -15.74
CA PRO A 7 -5.18 -4.07 -14.86
C PRO A 7 -5.48 -3.64 -13.42
N MET A 8 -6.15 -4.50 -12.65
CA MET A 8 -6.90 -4.14 -11.45
C MET A 8 -6.30 -2.95 -10.72
N ARG A 9 -7.08 -1.88 -10.58
CA ARG A 9 -6.79 -0.81 -9.63
C ARG A 9 -7.07 -1.34 -8.22
N MET A 10 -6.28 -2.31 -7.76
CA MET A 10 -6.11 -2.53 -6.33
C MET A 10 -5.35 -1.31 -5.83
N ALA A 11 -6.12 -0.29 -5.44
CA ALA A 11 -5.59 0.83 -4.73
C ALA A 11 -5.25 0.33 -3.34
N VAL A 12 -3.97 0.11 -3.09
CA VAL A 12 -3.51 0.03 -1.70
C VAL A 12 -3.49 1.47 -1.20
N VAL A 13 -4.46 1.79 -0.36
CA VAL A 13 -4.62 3.13 0.20
C VAL A 13 -3.77 3.22 1.46
N CYS A 14 -2.93 4.25 1.54
CA CYS A 14 -2.26 4.63 2.77
C CYS A 14 -2.99 5.85 3.33
N ASP A 15 -3.48 5.76 4.56
CA ASP A 15 -4.09 6.92 5.23
C ASP A 15 -3.00 7.80 5.84
N SER A 16 -2.86 9.02 5.31
CA SER A 16 -1.94 10.03 5.81
C SER A 16 -2.20 10.39 7.28
N ALA A 17 -3.45 10.30 7.75
CA ALA A 17 -3.80 10.55 9.14
C ALA A 17 -3.22 9.48 10.08
N LYS A 18 -3.22 8.20 9.65
CA LYS A 18 -2.62 7.11 10.42
C LYS A 18 -1.10 7.25 10.53
N ILE A 19 -0.45 7.82 9.52
CA ILE A 19 0.99 8.13 9.59
C ILE A 19 1.28 9.23 10.62
N ILE A 20 0.37 10.18 10.83
CA ILE A 20 0.49 11.18 11.91
C ILE A 20 0.44 10.49 13.27
N GLU A 21 -0.48 9.55 13.48
CA GLU A 21 -0.54 8.74 14.71
C GLU A 21 0.81 8.05 14.97
N TYR A 22 1.38 7.37 13.97
CA TYR A 22 2.69 6.72 14.09
C TYR A 22 3.82 7.70 14.37
N THR A 23 3.74 8.92 13.85
CA THR A 23 4.75 9.95 14.14
C THR A 23 4.67 10.38 15.61
N LEU A 24 3.47 10.40 16.21
CA LEU A 24 3.23 10.76 17.61
C LEU A 24 3.38 9.60 18.60
N SER A 25 3.34 8.36 18.13
CA SER A 25 3.50 7.16 18.97
C SER A 25 4.86 6.48 18.77
N ASN A 26 5.78 7.14 18.08
CA ASN A 26 7.07 6.58 17.68
C ASN A 26 6.96 5.22 16.97
N GLY A 27 5.97 5.09 16.07
CA GLY A 27 5.70 3.91 15.26
C GLY A 27 4.90 2.81 15.97
N TRP A 28 4.49 3.01 17.22
CA TRP A 28 3.62 2.08 17.94
C TRP A 28 2.17 2.21 17.49
N ASP A 29 1.52 1.11 17.12
CA ASP A 29 0.09 1.08 16.86
C ASP A 29 -0.65 0.57 18.09
N ASP A 30 -1.52 1.40 18.67
CA ASP A 30 -2.29 1.05 19.86
C ASP A 30 -3.51 0.17 19.57
N THR A 31 -4.00 0.15 18.33
CA THR A 31 -5.16 -0.67 17.94
C THR A 31 -4.79 -2.14 17.85
N VAL A 32 -3.62 -2.44 17.29
CA VAL A 32 -3.13 -3.82 17.16
C VAL A 32 -2.04 -4.19 18.17
N HIS A 33 -1.63 -3.24 19.02
CA HIS A 33 -0.57 -3.39 20.02
C HIS A 33 0.75 -3.92 19.43
N MET A 34 1.19 -3.34 18.32
CA MET A 34 2.40 -3.75 17.61
C MET A 34 3.19 -2.55 17.08
N GLN A 35 4.51 -2.73 16.96
CA GLN A 35 5.40 -1.77 16.29
C GLN A 35 5.23 -1.90 14.77
N LEU A 36 4.38 -1.06 14.17
CA LEU A 36 4.13 -1.04 12.73
C LEU A 36 4.92 0.02 11.98
N GLY A 37 5.25 1.14 12.64
CA GLY A 37 6.06 2.22 12.09
C GLY A 37 7.54 2.09 12.45
N CYS A 38 8.38 2.92 11.81
CA CYS A 38 9.79 3.02 12.17
C CYS A 38 10.00 3.86 13.43
N ASP A 39 11.17 3.72 14.07
CA ASP A 39 11.58 4.61 15.16
C ASP A 39 11.96 5.98 14.58
N THR A 40 11.20 7.00 14.95
CA THR A 40 11.42 8.40 14.58
C THR A 40 11.83 9.28 15.76
N GLY A 41 11.97 8.71 16.96
CA GLY A 41 12.22 9.40 18.22
C GLY A 41 10.95 9.83 18.97
N ASP A 42 11.13 10.23 20.23
CA ASP A 42 10.04 10.75 21.07
C ASP A 42 9.55 12.11 20.54
N PRO A 43 8.27 12.24 20.17
CA PRO A 43 7.73 13.47 19.61
C PRO A 43 7.74 14.66 20.56
N ARG A 44 7.87 14.44 21.88
CA ARG A 44 8.00 15.52 22.87
C ARG A 44 9.30 16.29 22.72
N ASN A 45 10.28 15.73 22.01
CA ASN A 45 11.57 16.37 21.76
C ASN A 45 11.59 17.22 20.49
N PHE A 46 10.55 17.17 19.65
CA PHE A 46 10.46 17.99 18.44
C PHE A 46 10.22 19.45 18.83
N LYS A 47 11.10 20.35 18.40
CA LYS A 47 11.05 21.79 18.71
C LYS A 47 10.45 22.61 17.58
N THR A 48 10.47 22.09 16.36
CA THR A 48 9.93 22.76 15.19
C THR A 48 8.96 21.86 14.43
N TYR A 49 8.10 22.49 13.63
CA TYR A 49 7.20 21.77 12.74
C TYR A 49 7.99 20.95 11.71
N GLU A 50 9.12 21.45 11.24
CA GLU A 50 9.97 20.80 10.25
C GLU A 50 10.53 19.47 10.77
N GLU A 51 10.95 19.41 12.04
CA GLU A 51 11.40 18.17 12.68
C GLU A 51 10.29 17.12 12.74
N PHE A 52 9.07 17.54 13.09
CA PHE A 52 7.90 16.68 13.08
C PHE A 52 7.55 16.21 11.66
N PHE A 53 7.57 17.11 10.67
CA PHE A 53 7.25 16.77 9.28
C PHE A 53 8.31 15.84 8.66
N ASP A 54 9.57 15.99 9.04
CA ASP A 54 10.65 15.07 8.65
C ASP A 54 10.45 13.67 9.25
N ALA A 55 10.03 13.58 10.52
CA ALA A 55 9.64 12.31 11.14
C ALA A 55 8.44 11.68 10.41
N TRP A 56 7.41 12.45 10.09
CA TRP A 56 6.26 11.98 9.31
C TRP A 56 6.67 11.45 7.92
N LYS A 57 7.55 12.16 7.20
CA LYS A 57 8.08 11.69 5.91
C LYS A 57 8.85 10.38 6.04
N LYS A 58 9.60 10.18 7.13
CA LYS A 58 10.29 8.91 7.42
C LYS A 58 9.29 7.77 7.60
N GLN A 59 8.23 7.99 8.39
CA GLN A 59 7.16 7.00 8.56
C GLN A 59 6.50 6.64 7.22
N MET A 60 6.16 7.63 6.40
CA MET A 60 5.55 7.39 5.10
C MET A 60 6.50 6.61 4.15
N LYS A 61 7.78 6.98 4.12
CA LYS A 61 8.78 6.27 3.32
C LYS A 61 8.99 4.82 3.79
N TYR A 62 8.86 4.56 5.08
CA TYR A 62 8.90 3.22 5.64
C TYR A 62 7.68 2.38 5.25
N MET A 63 6.48 2.99 5.27
CA MET A 63 5.22 2.29 4.99
C MET A 63 5.05 1.93 3.51
N MET A 64 5.50 2.81 2.60
CA MET A 64 5.28 2.65 1.15
C MET A 64 5.79 1.32 0.58
N PRO A 65 7.03 0.85 0.88
CA PRO A 65 7.50 -0.46 0.45
C PRO A 65 6.67 -1.63 0.99
N VAL A 66 6.16 -1.53 2.22
CA VAL A 66 5.31 -2.58 2.82
C VAL A 66 4.04 -2.72 2.00
N LEU A 67 3.36 -1.61 1.75
CA LEU A 67 2.13 -1.56 0.96
C LEU A 67 2.35 -2.03 -0.49
N ALA A 68 3.44 -1.60 -1.12
CA ALA A 68 3.78 -2.00 -2.47
C ALA A 68 4.07 -3.51 -2.58
N ARG A 69 4.77 -4.10 -1.60
CA ARG A 69 5.02 -5.54 -1.55
C ARG A 69 3.72 -6.32 -1.43
N THR A 70 2.81 -5.92 -0.54
CA THR A 70 1.50 -6.57 -0.40
C THR A 70 0.72 -6.55 -1.71
N ALA A 71 0.70 -5.40 -2.41
CA ALA A 71 0.06 -5.28 -3.70
C ALA A 71 0.67 -6.21 -4.75
N ASN A 72 2.01 -6.32 -4.79
CA ASN A 72 2.72 -7.14 -5.75
C ASN A 72 2.50 -8.63 -5.51
N VAL A 73 2.55 -9.08 -4.25
CA VAL A 73 2.25 -10.47 -3.88
C VAL A 73 0.83 -10.84 -4.30
N GLY A 74 -0.15 -9.97 -4.00
CA GLY A 74 -1.53 -10.17 -4.44
C GLY A 74 -1.64 -10.34 -5.95
N ARG A 75 -0.97 -9.49 -6.74
CA ARG A 75 -0.98 -9.58 -8.21
C ARG A 75 -0.32 -10.83 -8.76
N THR A 76 0.76 -11.31 -8.13
CA THR A 76 1.44 -12.52 -8.58
C THR A 76 0.57 -13.75 -8.37
N LEU A 77 -0.13 -13.82 -7.22
CA LEU A 77 -0.98 -14.96 -6.88
C LEU A 77 -2.36 -14.90 -7.54
N ASP A 78 -2.80 -13.73 -8.00
CA ASP A 78 -4.15 -13.50 -8.53
C ASP A 78 -4.52 -14.48 -9.65
N LYS A 79 -3.58 -14.74 -10.58
CA LYS A 79 -3.79 -15.65 -11.72
C LYS A 79 -4.00 -17.10 -11.31
N GLU A 80 -3.39 -17.51 -10.19
CA GLU A 80 -3.47 -18.89 -9.69
C GLU A 80 -4.71 -19.09 -8.79
N LEU A 81 -5.09 -18.05 -8.05
CA LEU A 81 -6.17 -18.12 -7.05
C LEU A 81 -7.54 -17.70 -7.59
N PHE A 82 -7.57 -16.77 -8.56
CA PHE A 82 -8.80 -16.12 -9.02
C PHE A 82 -8.85 -16.03 -10.54
N SER A 83 -9.32 -17.10 -11.19
CA SER A 83 -9.66 -17.03 -12.62
C SER A 83 -10.89 -16.15 -12.84
N ARG A 84 -10.87 -15.30 -13.87
CA ARG A 84 -11.96 -14.35 -14.18
C ARG A 84 -12.46 -14.53 -15.61
N PRO A 85 -12.94 -15.74 -16.00
CA PRO A 85 -13.25 -16.08 -17.39
C PRO A 85 -14.32 -15.18 -18.03
N VAL A 86 -15.31 -14.74 -17.24
CA VAL A 86 -16.36 -13.80 -17.71
C VAL A 86 -15.79 -12.41 -18.00
N LEU A 87 -14.76 -11.98 -17.27
CA LEU A 87 -14.07 -10.73 -17.58
C LEU A 87 -13.17 -10.92 -18.80
N SER A 88 -12.41 -12.02 -18.85
CA SER A 88 -11.46 -12.29 -19.92
C SER A 88 -12.12 -12.47 -21.29
N VAL A 89 -13.31 -13.08 -21.39
CA VAL A 89 -14.07 -13.17 -22.66
C VAL A 89 -14.50 -11.80 -23.21
N MET A 90 -14.61 -10.79 -22.34
CA MET A 90 -14.97 -9.42 -22.75
C MET A 90 -13.75 -8.62 -23.25
N TYR A 91 -12.55 -9.21 -23.25
CA TYR A 91 -11.31 -8.58 -23.68
C TYR A 91 -10.68 -9.28 -24.89
N GLU A 92 -10.56 -8.54 -26.00
CA GLU A 92 -10.00 -9.03 -27.28
C GLU A 92 -8.62 -9.68 -27.09
N ARG A 93 -7.70 -9.02 -26.38
CA ARG A 93 -6.35 -9.57 -26.13
C ARG A 93 -6.39 -10.91 -25.40
N ALA A 94 -7.24 -11.05 -24.39
CA ALA A 94 -7.33 -12.28 -23.60
C ALA A 94 -7.85 -13.45 -24.44
N VAL A 95 -8.80 -13.18 -25.35
CA VAL A 95 -9.31 -14.15 -26.33
C VAL A 95 -8.23 -14.54 -27.34
N GLU A 96 -7.49 -13.57 -27.88
CA GLU A 96 -6.41 -13.81 -28.85
C GLU A 96 -5.24 -14.61 -28.26
N THR A 97 -4.84 -14.31 -27.01
CA THR A 97 -3.71 -14.98 -26.35
C THR A 97 -4.10 -16.26 -25.62
N GLY A 98 -5.39 -16.55 -25.48
CA GLY A 98 -5.88 -17.69 -24.71
C GLY A 98 -5.49 -17.62 -23.22
N THR A 99 -5.33 -16.41 -22.70
CA THR A 99 -4.94 -16.17 -21.30
C THR A 99 -6.04 -15.43 -20.56
N ASP A 100 -6.29 -15.82 -19.32
CA ASP A 100 -7.10 -15.03 -18.40
C ASP A 100 -6.50 -13.63 -18.15
#